data_AF-A0A6V8E1G9-F1
#
_entry.id   AF-A0A6V8E1G9-F1
#
_cell.length_a   1.000
_cell.length_b   1.000
_cell.length_c   1.000
_cell.angle_alpha   90.00
_cell.angle_beta   90.00
_cell.angle_gamma   90.00
#
_symmetry.space_group_name_H-M   'P 1'
#
loop_
_entity.id
_entity.type
_entity.pdbx_description
1 polymer ?
#
loop_
_entity_poly.entity_id
_entity_poly.type
_entity_poly.pdbx_seq_one_letter_code
_entity_poly.pdbx_strand_id
1 'polypeptide(L)' 'MAEAKKGSKKDVEFTVKKGERIPRKPLGEYSEANSLGEAISRDGFFGTAMDDKNQYGPVSMMILLLIVATVTGTLLKILS' A
#
# COMPACT_ATOMS: atom_id res chain seq x y z
N MET A 1 18.26 9.18 16.16
CA MET A 1 17.16 8.32 16.63
C MET A 1 15.98 9.22 16.97
N ALA A 2 14.87 9.09 16.25
CA ALA A 2 13.60 9.69 16.62
C ALA A 2 12.49 8.78 16.06
N GLU A 3 11.61 8.36 16.95
CA GLU A 3 10.66 7.27 16.81
C GLU A 3 9.51 7.61 15.87
N ALA A 4 9.09 6.61 15.08
CA ALA A 4 7.86 6.65 14.30
C ALA A 4 6.65 6.62 15.25
N LYS A 5 5.97 7.76 15.41
CA LYS A 5 4.74 7.85 16.20
C LYS A 5 3.53 7.36 15.39
N LYS A 6 3.04 6.21 15.85
CA LYS A 6 1.76 5.54 15.61
C LYS A 6 0.61 6.48 15.22
N GLY A 7 -0.04 6.13 14.10
CA GLY A 7 -1.15 6.85 13.50
C GLY A 7 -2.33 7.13 14.46
N SER A 8 -2.88 8.32 14.29
CA SER A 8 -4.20 8.70 14.80
C SER A 8 -5.05 9.07 13.58
N LYS A 9 -5.94 8.16 13.17
CA LYS A 9 -7.06 8.51 12.29
C LYS A 9 -7.88 9.56 13.03
N LYS A 10 -7.76 10.82 12.63
CA LYS A 10 -8.75 11.86 12.97
C LYS A 10 -9.72 11.92 11.81
N ASP A 11 -10.99 11.66 12.10
CA ASP A 11 -12.08 11.95 11.18
C ASP A 11 -12.13 13.46 11.00
N VAL A 12 -11.67 13.92 9.83
CA VAL A 12 -11.68 15.34 9.50
C VAL A 12 -13.04 15.66 8.91
N GLU A 13 -13.89 16.32 9.69
CA GLU A 13 -15.17 16.82 9.19
C GLU A 13 -14.93 18.05 8.30
N PHE A 14 -15.13 17.89 7.00
CA PHE A 14 -14.92 18.95 6.01
C PHE A 14 -16.24 19.67 5.72
N THR A 15 -16.63 20.65 6.53
CA THR A 15 -17.77 21.52 6.21
C THR A 15 -17.34 22.60 5.21
N VAL A 16 -17.57 22.37 3.91
CA VAL A 16 -17.17 23.31 2.84
C VAL A 16 -18.26 24.38 2.64
N LYS A 17 -17.91 25.66 2.72
CA LYS A 17 -18.83 26.78 2.40
C LYS A 17 -19.01 26.92 0.88
N LYS A 18 -20.18 27.39 0.44
CA LYS A 18 -20.53 27.51 -0.99
C LYS A 18 -19.55 28.46 -1.70
N GLY A 19 -18.78 27.92 -2.65
CA GLY A 19 -17.79 28.67 -3.45
C GLY A 19 -16.33 28.38 -3.10
N GLU A 20 -16.06 27.54 -2.11
CA GLU A 20 -14.70 27.20 -1.68
C GLU A 20 -14.20 25.88 -2.31
N ARG A 21 -12.89 25.79 -2.57
CA ARG A 21 -12.26 24.60 -3.16
C ARG A 21 -12.30 23.44 -2.16
N ILE A 22 -12.69 22.24 -2.62
CA ILE A 22 -12.71 21.02 -1.80
C ILE A 22 -11.34 20.80 -1.15
N PRO A 23 -11.28 20.64 0.19
CA PRO A 23 -10.03 20.32 0.89
C PRO A 23 -9.40 19.04 0.33
N ARG A 24 -8.09 19.08 0.05
CA ARG A 24 -7.35 17.88 -0.35
C ARG A 24 -7.08 17.02 0.88
N LYS A 25 -7.26 15.70 0.75
CA LYS A 25 -6.78 14.74 1.74
C LYS A 25 -5.25 14.91 1.90
N PRO A 26 -4.71 14.84 3.12
CA PRO A 26 -3.25 14.79 3.30
C PRO A 26 -2.66 13.60 2.54
N LEU A 27 -1.45 13.79 2.00
CA LEU A 27 -0.69 12.73 1.34
C LEU A 27 -0.44 11.58 2.32
N GLY A 28 -0.42 10.35 1.79
CA GLY A 28 -0.08 9.15 2.57
C GLY A 28 1.39 9.10 2.95
N GLU A 29 1.75 8.10 3.76
CA GLU A 29 3.15 7.82 4.10
C GLU A 29 3.84 7.20 2.89
N TYR A 30 4.86 7.88 2.34
CA TYR A 30 5.66 7.41 1.21
C TYR A 30 7.15 7.55 1.55
N SER A 31 7.93 6.51 1.27
CA SER A 31 9.37 6.51 1.47
C SER A 31 10.06 5.67 0.41
N GLU A 32 11.09 6.20 -0.24
CA GLU A 32 11.86 5.44 -1.21
C GLU A 32 12.71 4.37 -0.53
N ALA A 33 12.96 3.28 -1.24
CA ALA A 33 13.82 2.20 -0.80
C ALA A 33 14.86 1.95 -1.90
N ASN A 34 16.07 1.53 -1.52
CA ASN A 34 17.16 1.34 -2.47
C ASN A 34 17.04 0.00 -3.21
N SER A 35 16.27 -0.94 -2.66
CA SER A 35 16.01 -2.24 -3.26
C SER A 35 14.62 -2.76 -2.91
N LEU A 36 14.11 -3.70 -3.72
CA LEU A 36 12.84 -4.37 -3.48
C LEU A 36 12.85 -5.18 -2.16
N GLY A 37 13.98 -5.82 -1.83
CA GLY A 37 14.13 -6.55 -0.58
C GLY A 37 14.05 -5.64 0.64
N GLU A 38 14.71 -4.48 0.57
CA GLU A 38 14.62 -3.44 1.61
C GLU A 38 13.18 -2.93 1.75
N ALA A 39 12.52 -2.63 0.62
CA ALA A 39 11.13 -2.18 0.59
C ALA A 39 10.17 -3.15 1.28
N ILE A 40 10.24 -4.45 0.95
CA ILE A 40 9.42 -5.48 1.58
C ILE A 40 9.74 -5.62 3.07
N SER A 41 11.03 -5.57 3.45
CA SER A 41 11.43 -5.72 4.86
C SER A 41 10.95 -4.57 5.73
N ARG A 42 10.93 -3.34 5.20
CA ARG A 42 10.55 -2.11 5.92
C ARG A 42 9.04 -1.90 5.92
N ASP A 43 8.41 -2.02 4.76
CA ASP A 43 7.02 -1.60 4.55
C ASP A 43 6.04 -2.78 4.53
N GLY A 44 6.57 -4.00 4.50
CA GLY A 44 5.82 -5.26 4.35
C GLY A 44 5.47 -5.57 2.90
N PHE A 45 5.22 -6.84 2.60
CA PHE A 45 4.84 -7.26 1.24
C PHE A 45 3.54 -6.60 0.78
N PHE A 46 2.49 -6.64 1.61
CA PHE A 46 1.22 -5.98 1.30
C PHE A 46 1.31 -4.45 1.32
N GLY A 47 2.10 -3.88 2.24
CA GLY A 47 2.30 -2.43 2.26
C GLY A 47 3.05 -1.91 1.02
N THR A 48 3.95 -2.73 0.47
CA THR A 48 4.61 -2.45 -0.81
C THR A 48 3.65 -2.68 -1.98
N ALA A 49 2.87 -3.76 -1.99
CA ALA A 49 2.04 -4.16 -3.12
C ALA A 49 0.67 -3.49 -3.23
N MET A 50 0.08 -2.99 -2.14
CA MET A 50 -1.30 -2.46 -2.13
C MET A 50 -1.37 -1.01 -1.63
N ASP A 51 -0.56 -0.65 -0.63
CA ASP A 51 -0.64 0.67 0.01
C ASP A 51 0.28 1.73 -0.60
N ASP A 52 1.04 1.38 -1.65
CA ASP A 52 1.94 2.28 -2.39
C ASP A 52 2.93 3.04 -1.48
N LYS A 53 3.46 2.36 -0.45
CA LYS A 53 4.38 2.97 0.53
C LYS A 53 5.75 3.33 -0.04
N ASN A 54 6.11 2.77 -1.20
CA ASN A 54 7.39 2.93 -1.88
C ASN A 54 7.24 2.65 -3.38
N GLN A 55 8.30 2.92 -4.15
CA GLN A 55 8.34 2.78 -5.62
C GLN A 55 8.17 1.35 -6.18
N TYR A 56 8.22 0.30 -5.35
CA TYR A 56 8.18 -1.09 -5.80
C TYR A 56 6.78 -1.70 -5.87
N GLY A 57 5.73 -0.88 -5.75
CA GLY A 57 4.33 -1.30 -5.93
C GLY A 57 4.09 -2.15 -7.18
N PRO A 58 4.40 -1.66 -8.40
CA PRO A 58 4.15 -2.42 -9.63
C PRO A 58 4.85 -3.78 -9.67
N VAL A 59 6.09 -3.86 -9.20
CA VAL A 59 6.87 -5.11 -9.21
C VAL A 59 6.31 -6.11 -8.19
N SER A 60 6.00 -5.64 -6.98
CA SER A 60 5.42 -6.49 -5.94
C SER A 60 3.99 -6.95 -6.29
N MET A 61 3.20 -6.14 -6.99
CA MET A 61 1.91 -6.53 -7.55
C MET A 61 2.03 -7.68 -8.55
N MET A 62 3.02 -7.65 -9.46
CA MET A 62 3.23 -8.76 -10.40
C MET A 62 3.54 -10.07 -9.66
N ILE A 63 4.35 -10.02 -8.61
CA ILE A 63 4.66 -11.18 -7.76
C ILE A 63 3.40 -11.68 -7.06
N LEU A 64 2.59 -10.77 -6.51
CA LEU A 64 1.31 -11.12 -5.87
C LEU A 64 0.36 -11.83 -6.85
N LEU A 65 0.22 -11.31 -8.08
CA LEU A 65 -0.62 -11.93 -9.11
C LEU A 65 -0.15 -13.34 -9.45
N LEU A 66 1.17 -13.57 -9.55
CA LEU A 66 1.72 -14.89 -9.81
C LEU A 66 1.40 -15.88 -8.68
N ILE A 67 1.52 -15.44 -7.42
CA ILE A 67 1.17 -16.26 -6.24
C ILE A 67 -0.32 -16.63 -6.30
N VAL A 68 -1.20 -15.64 -6.48
CA VAL A 68 -2.66 -15.87 -6.52
C VAL A 68 -3.05 -16.77 -7.68
N ALA A 69 -2.49 -16.55 -8.87
CA ALA A 69 -2.74 -17.38 -10.04
C ALA A 69 -2.27 -18.82 -9.83
N THR A 70 -1.09 -19.00 -9.23
CA THR A 70 -0.55 -20.33 -8.94
C THR A 70 -1.42 -21.07 -7.93
N VAL A 71 -1.74 -20.44 -6.79
CA VAL A 71 -2.59 -21.05 -5.75
C VAL A 71 -3.95 -21.42 -6.34
N THR A 72 -4.60 -20.49 -7.05
CA THR A 72 -5.93 -20.73 -7.63
C THR A 72 -5.88 -21.83 -8.69
N GLY A 73 -4.90 -21.79 -9.59
CA GLY A 73 -4.72 -22.80 -10.63
C GLY A 73 -4.42 -24.19 -10.06
N THR A 74 -3.58 -24.29 -9.03
CA THR A 74 -3.29 -25.56 -8.35
C THR A 74 -4.52 -26.09 -7.62
N LEU A 75 -5.29 -25.25 -6.94
CA LEU A 75 -6.53 -25.67 -6.28
C LEU A 75 -7.54 -26.21 -7.28
N LEU A 76 -7.76 -25.50 -8.40
CA LEU A 76 -8.63 -25.98 -9.47
C LEU A 76 -8.13 -27.31 -10.06
N LYS A 77 -6.81 -27.48 -10.19
CA LYS A 77 -6.22 -28.72 -10.73
C LYS A 77 -6.40 -29.93 -9.81
N ILE A 78 -6.46 -29.73 -8.49
CA ILE A 78 -6.66 -30.79 -7.50
C ILE A 78 -8.15 -31.12 -7.33
N LEU A 79 -9.03 -30.13 -7.46
CA LEU A 79 -10.47 -30.27 -7.25
C LEU A 79 -11.25 -30.73 -8.50
N SER A 80 -10.65 -30.60 -9.68
CA SER A 80 -11.26 -30.96 -10.98
C SER A 80 -10.82 -32.32 -11.50
#